data_AF-A0A1I8ANX3-F1
#
_entry.id   AF-A0A1I8ANX3-F1
#
_cell.length_a   1.000
_cell.length_b   1.000
_cell.length_c   1.000
_cell.angle_alpha   90.00
_cell.angle_beta   90.00
_cell.angle_gamma   90.00
#
_symmetry.space_group_name_H-M   'P 1'
#
loop_
_entity.id
_entity.type
_entity.pdbx_description
1 polymer ?
#
loop_
_entity_poly.entity_id
_entity_poly.type
_entity_poly.pdbx_seq_one_letter_code
_entity_poly.pdbx_strand_id
1 'polypeptide(L)'
;LWSLRERHPQVAERLSVHFLLPPRGNACPLRPLPPGNCSEPPNNFEEAVRSAAAYPVNAARNVARRLAKTKLVLVADLDHLFSANFAPKMAALAKKELSENPKRALVYRIFEIEKDVQRFPETKADLSALYQSGQAAVFHKHYYAHRIPLLAEWFEAPETGPDETPSVQFVRPYNVSAWEPQFVSLATIPDHDESFPYPVRDNTVLRWEMCRTGFEFAIVHDVFMFHHGVKKAEESRIVTSARQRVQKRASAALTSFTARMRREHPDTEQDCPVFQL
;
A
#
# COMPACT_ATOMS: atom_id res chain seq x y z
N LEU A 1 2.68 -15.37 18.54
CA LEU A 1 3.85 -15.33 17.64
C LEU A 1 4.80 -16.52 17.85
N TRP A 2 5.26 -16.79 19.08
CA TRP A 2 6.17 -17.92 19.37
C TRP A 2 5.65 -19.28 18.84
N SER A 3 4.46 -19.70 19.28
CA SER A 3 3.83 -20.95 18.82
C SER A 3 3.54 -21.01 17.31
N LEU A 4 3.42 -19.86 16.64
CA LEU A 4 3.25 -19.81 15.17
C LEU A 4 4.60 -20.02 14.46
N ARG A 5 5.67 -19.43 14.99
CA ARG A 5 7.03 -19.59 14.46
C ARG A 5 7.56 -21.01 14.65
N GLU A 6 7.22 -21.68 15.75
CA GLU A 6 7.57 -23.09 15.97
C GLU A 6 6.88 -24.03 14.96
N ARG A 7 5.62 -23.76 14.64
CA ARG A 7 4.82 -24.63 13.75
C ARG A 7 5.00 -24.34 12.27
N HIS A 8 5.49 -23.15 11.92
CA HIS A 8 5.62 -22.72 10.52
C HIS A 8 7.02 -22.12 10.27
N PRO A 9 7.99 -22.92 9.78
CA PRO A 9 9.36 -22.47 9.55
C PRO A 9 9.46 -21.22 8.66
N GLN A 10 8.61 -21.11 7.63
CA GLN A 10 8.57 -19.93 6.77
C GLN A 10 8.21 -18.65 7.54
N VAL A 11 7.37 -18.73 8.57
CA VAL A 11 7.04 -17.58 9.43
C VAL A 11 8.25 -17.22 10.30
N ALA A 12 8.98 -18.22 10.81
CA ALA A 12 10.20 -17.96 11.57
C ALA A 12 11.27 -17.25 10.72
N GLU A 13 11.44 -17.67 9.47
CA GLU A 13 12.49 -17.16 8.59
C GLU A 13 12.12 -15.84 7.90
N ARG A 14 10.85 -15.66 7.51
CA ARG A 14 10.43 -14.59 6.59
C ARG A 14 9.57 -13.51 7.23
N LEU A 15 9.04 -13.72 8.43
CA LEU A 15 8.24 -12.70 9.14
C LEU A 15 9.05 -12.02 10.25
N SER A 16 9.07 -10.70 10.21
CA SER A 16 9.51 -9.85 11.32
C SER A 16 8.34 -8.98 11.78
N VAL A 17 8.17 -8.83 13.09
CA VAL A 17 7.10 -8.01 13.69
C VAL A 17 7.76 -6.94 14.56
N HIS A 18 7.34 -5.70 14.36
CA HIS A 18 7.85 -4.54 15.08
C HIS A 18 6.71 -3.89 15.85
N PHE A 19 6.95 -3.57 17.13
CA PHE A 19 5.98 -2.87 17.98
C PHE A 19 6.44 -1.42 18.15
N LEU A 20 5.60 -0.47 17.74
CA LEU A 20 5.82 0.95 18.00
C LEU A 20 5.03 1.33 19.24
N LEU A 21 5.74 1.76 20.28
CA LEU A 21 5.15 2.19 21.54
C LEU A 21 5.37 3.70 21.70
N PRO A 22 4.37 4.45 22.20
CA PRO A 22 4.57 5.85 22.51
C PRO A 22 5.68 5.98 23.59
N PRO A 23 6.52 7.02 23.52
CA PRO A 23 7.52 7.26 24.56
C PRO A 23 6.79 7.47 25.89
N ARG A 24 6.91 6.50 26.80
CA ARG A 24 6.56 6.66 28.21
C ARG A 24 7.83 7.02 28.96
N GLY A 25 7.76 8.01 29.84
CA GLY A 25 8.80 8.23 30.84
C GLY A 25 9.05 6.93 31.60
N ASN A 26 10.29 6.45 31.56
CA ASN A 26 10.91 5.41 32.37
C ASN A 26 9.96 4.44 33.12
N ALA A 27 9.28 3.52 32.42
CA ALA A 27 8.90 2.19 32.93
C ALA A 27 8.00 1.47 31.91
N CYS A 28 8.54 0.48 31.23
CA CYS A 28 7.74 -0.62 30.71
C CYS A 28 8.19 -1.90 31.44
N PRO A 29 7.59 -2.24 32.59
CA PRO A 29 7.73 -3.61 33.05
C PRO A 29 6.95 -4.43 32.03
N LEU A 30 7.67 -5.16 31.18
CA LEU A 30 7.10 -6.22 30.37
C LEU A 30 6.56 -7.29 31.34
N ARG A 31 5.40 -7.04 31.93
CA ARG A 31 4.64 -8.09 32.61
C ARG A 31 4.15 -9.02 31.50
N PRO A 32 4.35 -10.34 31.62
CA PRO A 32 3.65 -11.27 30.76
C PRO A 32 2.16 -10.95 30.91
N LEU A 33 1.52 -10.54 29.80
CA LEU A 33 0.07 -10.45 29.79
C LEU A 33 -0.42 -11.89 30.05
N PRO A 34 -1.37 -12.09 30.99
CA PRO A 34 -2.09 -13.36 31.02
C PRO A 34 -2.68 -13.60 29.62
N PRO A 35 -2.95 -14.86 29.21
CA PRO A 35 -3.60 -15.14 27.94
C PRO A 35 -4.95 -14.43 27.89
N GLY A 36 -4.92 -13.19 27.39
CA GLY A 36 -6.06 -12.33 27.22
C GLY A 36 -6.70 -12.68 25.90
N ASN A 37 -8.03 -12.68 25.89
CA ASN A 37 -8.80 -12.85 24.69
C ASN A 37 -8.54 -11.61 23.81
N CYS A 38 -7.59 -11.68 22.87
CA CYS A 38 -7.30 -10.62 21.88
C CYS A 38 -8.45 -10.41 20.87
N SER A 39 -9.64 -10.93 21.19
CA SER A 39 -10.80 -11.08 20.33
C SER A 39 -11.84 -9.98 20.57
N GLU A 40 -11.70 -9.18 21.62
CA GLU A 40 -12.67 -8.14 21.92
C GLU A 40 -12.28 -6.84 21.20
N PRO A 41 -13.00 -6.42 20.14
CA PRO A 41 -12.83 -5.09 19.57
C PRO A 41 -13.07 -4.05 20.68
N PRO A 42 -12.53 -2.82 20.56
CA PRO A 42 -12.86 -1.76 21.51
C PRO A 42 -14.38 -1.67 21.64
N ASN A 43 -14.91 -1.97 22.82
CA ASN A 43 -16.35 -2.02 23.10
C ASN A 43 -17.04 -0.64 22.95
N ASN A 44 -16.30 0.39 22.51
CA ASN A 44 -16.76 1.76 22.36
C ASN A 44 -16.29 2.38 21.02
N PHE A 45 -17.26 2.75 20.18
CA PHE A 45 -17.05 3.44 18.90
C PHE A 45 -16.15 4.69 19.04
N GLU A 46 -16.37 5.49 20.09
CA GLU A 46 -15.62 6.74 20.32
C GLU A 46 -14.14 6.50 20.58
N GLU A 47 -13.82 5.41 21.28
CA GLU A 47 -12.47 4.97 21.53
C GLU A 47 -11.82 4.43 20.25
N ALA A 48 -12.56 3.66 19.45
CA ALA A 48 -12.09 3.18 18.15
C ALA A 48 -11.74 4.35 17.22
N VAL A 49 -12.59 5.39 17.16
CA VAL A 49 -12.34 6.60 16.37
C VAL A 49 -11.11 7.35 16.89
N ARG A 50 -10.95 7.49 18.21
CA ARG A 50 -9.78 8.14 18.83
C ARG A 50 -8.49 7.38 18.50
N SER A 51 -8.53 6.05 18.60
CA SER A 51 -7.41 5.17 18.29
C SER A 51 -7.00 5.28 16.83
N ALA A 52 -7.97 5.20 15.90
CA ALA A 52 -7.73 5.38 14.47
C ALA A 52 -7.10 6.75 14.17
N ALA A 53 -7.67 7.84 14.70
CA ALA A 53 -7.15 9.19 14.49
C ALA A 53 -5.74 9.44 15.08
N ALA A 54 -5.33 8.65 16.07
CA ALA A 54 -4.02 8.71 16.70
C ALA A 54 -3.00 7.71 16.12
N TYR A 55 -3.44 6.82 15.22
CA TYR A 55 -2.60 5.74 14.70
C TYR A 55 -1.43 6.30 13.86
N PRO A 56 -0.17 6.06 14.25
CA PRO A 56 0.99 6.67 13.58
C PRO A 56 1.40 5.87 12.34
N VAL A 57 0.48 5.75 11.36
CA VAL A 57 0.64 4.84 10.21
C VAL A 57 1.92 5.11 9.41
N ASN A 58 2.27 6.37 9.17
CA ASN A 58 3.43 6.73 8.36
C ASN A 58 4.74 6.46 9.09
N ALA A 59 4.82 6.74 10.40
CA ALA A 59 5.96 6.33 11.21
C ALA A 59 6.11 4.80 11.25
N ALA A 60 5.00 4.05 11.38
CA ALA A 60 5.02 2.59 11.33
C ALA A 60 5.53 2.06 9.98
N ARG A 61 5.06 2.63 8.86
CA ARG A 61 5.55 2.31 7.50
C ARG A 61 7.04 2.61 7.34
N ASN A 62 7.50 3.78 7.81
CA ASN A 62 8.91 4.16 7.74
C ASN A 62 9.81 3.24 8.58
N VAL A 63 9.42 2.91 9.81
CA VAL A 63 10.14 1.97 10.66
C VAL A 63 10.22 0.60 9.99
N ALA A 64 9.09 0.09 9.46
CA ALA A 64 9.07 -1.20 8.76
C ALA A 64 10.00 -1.19 7.53
N ARG A 65 9.98 -0.13 6.72
CA ARG A 65 10.85 -0.03 5.53
C ARG A 65 12.32 0.09 5.89
N ARG A 66 12.68 0.90 6.89
CA ARG A 66 14.08 1.07 7.34
C ARG A 66 14.64 -0.21 7.96
N LEU A 67 13.79 -1.07 8.53
CA LEU A 67 14.17 -2.36 9.09
C LEU A 67 14.06 -3.52 8.09
N ALA A 68 13.56 -3.27 6.87
CA ALA A 68 13.50 -4.27 5.82
C ALA A 68 14.93 -4.70 5.42
N LYS A 69 15.14 -6.02 5.31
CA LYS A 69 16.46 -6.60 4.99
C LYS A 69 16.75 -6.64 3.49
N THR A 70 15.77 -6.31 2.66
CA THR A 70 15.85 -6.42 1.20
C THR A 70 15.97 -5.04 0.56
N LYS A 71 16.66 -4.97 -0.58
CA LYS A 71 16.74 -3.73 -1.38
C LYS A 71 15.40 -3.38 -2.04
N LEU A 72 14.63 -4.39 -2.41
CA LEU A 72 13.30 -4.22 -2.99
C LEU A 72 12.26 -4.21 -1.88
N VAL A 73 11.31 -3.29 -1.99
CA VAL A 73 10.21 -3.15 -1.04
C VAL A 73 8.89 -2.96 -1.77
N LEU A 74 7.84 -3.38 -1.08
CA LEU A 74 6.44 -3.19 -1.39
C LEU A 74 5.73 -2.92 -0.07
N VAL A 75 4.74 -2.04 -0.08
CA VAL A 75 3.92 -1.72 1.10
C VAL A 75 2.48 -2.10 0.77
N ALA A 76 1.88 -2.95 1.58
CA ALA A 76 0.51 -3.42 1.42
C ALA A 76 -0.16 -3.61 2.78
N ASP A 77 -1.49 -3.49 2.81
CA ASP A 77 -2.28 -3.87 3.99
C ASP A 77 -2.24 -5.40 4.20
N LEU A 78 -2.42 -5.84 5.45
CA LEU A 78 -2.23 -7.24 5.88
C LEU A 78 -3.23 -8.23 5.24
N ASP A 79 -4.36 -7.74 4.76
CA ASP A 79 -5.43 -8.50 4.12
C ASP A 79 -5.35 -8.51 2.58
N HIS A 80 -4.31 -7.88 2.01
CA HIS A 80 -4.00 -8.03 0.60
C HIS A 80 -3.29 -9.34 0.32
N LEU A 81 -3.73 -9.99 -0.75
CA LEU A 81 -3.19 -11.22 -1.30
C LEU A 81 -2.63 -10.95 -2.70
N PHE A 82 -1.78 -11.86 -3.18
CA PHE A 82 -1.05 -11.69 -4.43
C PHE A 82 -1.30 -12.88 -5.37
N SER A 83 -1.24 -12.61 -6.67
CA SER A 83 -1.24 -13.65 -7.70
C SER A 83 -0.08 -14.63 -7.52
N ALA A 84 -0.17 -15.82 -8.12
CA ALA A 84 0.90 -16.80 -8.05
C ALA A 84 2.21 -16.23 -8.62
N ASN A 85 3.34 -16.61 -8.01
CA ASN A 85 4.68 -16.20 -8.41
C ASN A 85 4.93 -14.68 -8.44
N PHE A 86 4.11 -13.87 -7.75
CA PHE A 86 4.25 -12.41 -7.71
C PHE A 86 5.67 -11.95 -7.34
N ALA A 87 6.20 -12.45 -6.21
CA ALA A 87 7.50 -12.03 -5.70
C ALA A 87 8.68 -12.34 -6.64
N PRO A 88 8.88 -13.58 -7.15
CA PRO A 88 9.97 -13.86 -8.08
C PRO A 88 9.84 -13.09 -9.40
N LYS A 89 8.63 -13.00 -9.98
CA LYS A 89 8.37 -12.23 -11.21
C LYS A 89 8.73 -10.75 -11.04
N MET A 90 8.25 -10.13 -9.97
CA MET A 90 8.55 -8.71 -9.67
C MET A 90 10.02 -8.48 -9.33
N ALA A 91 10.68 -9.42 -8.65
CA ALA A 91 12.11 -9.31 -8.36
C ALA A 91 12.96 -9.38 -9.64
N ALA A 92 12.62 -10.26 -10.58
CA ALA A 92 13.28 -10.37 -11.88
C ALA A 92 13.10 -9.08 -12.70
N LEU A 93 11.86 -8.56 -12.78
CA LEU A 93 11.59 -7.29 -13.45
C LEU A 93 12.32 -6.12 -12.79
N ALA A 94 12.27 -6.03 -11.45
CA ALA A 94 12.95 -4.97 -10.70
C ALA A 94 14.46 -4.99 -10.90
N LYS A 95 15.08 -6.16 -10.99
CA LYS A 95 16.51 -6.28 -11.29
C LYS A 95 16.86 -5.63 -12.64
N LYS A 96 16.00 -5.79 -13.65
CA LYS A 96 16.17 -5.16 -14.96
C LYS A 96 15.88 -3.66 -14.89
N GLU A 97 14.63 -3.30 -14.58
CA GLU A 97 14.12 -1.94 -14.72
C GLU A 97 14.76 -0.95 -13.74
N LEU A 98 15.06 -1.37 -12.50
CA LEU A 98 15.65 -0.49 -11.49
C LEU A 98 17.17 -0.40 -11.60
N SER A 99 17.81 -1.28 -12.38
CA SER A 99 19.22 -1.13 -12.76
C SER A 99 19.39 -0.06 -13.85
N GLU A 100 18.42 0.05 -14.76
CA GLU A 100 18.38 1.06 -15.81
C GLU A 100 17.94 2.43 -15.24
N ASN A 101 16.88 2.45 -14.43
CA ASN A 101 16.39 3.65 -13.76
C ASN A 101 16.03 3.37 -12.29
N PRO A 102 16.88 3.73 -11.30
CA PRO A 102 16.57 3.51 -9.88
C PRO A 102 15.41 4.38 -9.37
N LYS A 103 14.98 5.40 -10.12
CA LYS A 103 13.82 6.25 -9.85
C LYS A 103 12.56 5.77 -10.58
N ARG A 104 12.36 4.46 -10.66
CA ARG A 104 11.15 3.86 -11.23
C ARG A 104 10.38 3.11 -10.15
N ALA A 105 9.06 3.32 -10.13
CA ALA A 105 8.12 2.55 -9.33
C ALA A 105 7.40 1.55 -10.26
N LEU A 106 7.53 0.26 -9.97
CA LEU A 106 6.91 -0.81 -10.75
C LEU A 106 5.49 -1.05 -10.23
N VAL A 107 4.51 -0.45 -10.89
CA VAL A 107 3.11 -0.43 -10.48
C VAL A 107 2.39 -1.67 -11.00
N TYR A 108 1.73 -2.39 -10.11
CA TYR A 108 0.86 -3.53 -10.44
C TYR A 108 -0.61 -3.17 -10.18
N ARG A 109 -1.52 -3.92 -10.79
CA ARG A 109 -2.97 -3.69 -10.64
C ARG A 109 -3.49 -4.33 -9.35
N ILE A 110 -4.51 -3.69 -8.77
CA ILE A 110 -5.17 -4.14 -7.55
C ILE A 110 -6.67 -4.33 -7.80
N PHE A 111 -7.22 -5.43 -7.28
CA PHE A 111 -8.61 -5.82 -7.46
C PHE A 111 -9.32 -6.08 -6.11
N GLU A 112 -10.64 -5.95 -6.09
CA GLU A 112 -11.52 -6.46 -5.03
C GLU A 112 -12.20 -7.73 -5.55
N ILE A 113 -12.29 -8.74 -4.69
CA ILE A 113 -12.94 -10.02 -4.98
C ILE A 113 -14.05 -10.23 -3.98
N GLU A 114 -15.22 -10.69 -4.43
CA GLU A 114 -16.37 -10.95 -3.56
C GLU A 114 -16.06 -12.01 -2.49
N LYS A 115 -16.68 -11.86 -1.31
CA LYS A 115 -16.40 -12.71 -0.13
C LYS A 115 -16.78 -14.18 -0.33
N ASP A 116 -17.74 -14.46 -1.21
CA ASP A 116 -18.26 -15.79 -1.49
C ASP A 116 -17.34 -16.62 -2.40
N VAL A 117 -16.39 -15.98 -3.08
CA VAL A 117 -15.37 -16.64 -3.89
C VAL A 117 -14.45 -17.48 -3.00
N GLN A 118 -14.56 -18.80 -3.12
CA GLN A 118 -13.82 -19.77 -2.30
C GLN A 118 -12.40 -20.05 -2.83
N ARG A 119 -12.22 -19.96 -4.15
CA ARG A 119 -10.91 -20.17 -4.79
C ARG A 119 -10.36 -18.83 -5.23
N PHE A 120 -9.26 -18.42 -4.61
CA PHE A 120 -8.59 -17.18 -4.98
C PHE A 120 -7.95 -17.28 -6.36
N PRO A 121 -7.98 -16.20 -7.16
CA PRO A 121 -7.36 -16.20 -8.47
C PRO A 121 -5.85 -16.22 -8.32
N GLU A 122 -5.22 -17.19 -8.96
CA GLU A 122 -3.77 -17.34 -8.99
C GLU A 122 -3.19 -16.74 -10.27
N THR A 123 -4.00 -16.72 -11.33
CA THR A 123 -3.66 -16.26 -12.69
C THR A 123 -4.59 -15.15 -13.17
N LYS A 124 -4.18 -14.42 -14.21
CA LYS A 124 -4.98 -13.44 -14.94
C LYS A 124 -6.17 -14.09 -15.63
N ALA A 125 -6.06 -15.35 -16.03
CA ALA A 125 -7.19 -16.11 -16.55
C ALA A 125 -8.26 -16.31 -15.47
N ASP A 126 -7.87 -16.73 -14.25
CA ASP A 126 -8.79 -16.86 -13.12
C ASP A 126 -9.44 -15.50 -12.78
N LEU A 127 -8.62 -14.45 -12.67
CA LEU A 127 -9.09 -13.11 -12.38
C LEU A 127 -10.02 -12.58 -13.47
N SER A 128 -9.72 -12.83 -14.74
CA SER A 128 -10.56 -12.42 -15.87
C SER A 128 -11.92 -13.12 -15.82
N ALA A 129 -11.96 -14.41 -15.48
CA ALA A 129 -13.22 -15.13 -15.31
C ALA A 129 -14.08 -14.50 -14.19
N LEU A 130 -13.47 -14.20 -13.04
CA LEU A 130 -14.16 -13.51 -11.94
C LEU A 130 -14.60 -12.09 -12.31
N TYR A 131 -13.79 -11.37 -13.07
CA TYR A 131 -14.11 -10.01 -13.52
C TYR A 131 -15.29 -10.00 -14.50
N GLN A 132 -15.33 -10.97 -15.42
CA GLN A 132 -16.41 -11.14 -16.40
C GLN A 132 -17.72 -11.61 -15.74
N SER A 133 -17.65 -12.44 -14.70
CA SER A 133 -18.83 -12.85 -13.92
C SER A 133 -19.33 -11.79 -12.94
N GLY A 134 -18.61 -10.67 -12.81
CA GLY A 134 -18.93 -9.59 -11.86
C GLY A 134 -18.54 -9.86 -10.41
N GLN A 135 -17.78 -10.93 -10.15
CA GLN A 135 -17.28 -11.32 -8.82
C GLN A 135 -15.93 -10.68 -8.48
N ALA A 136 -15.32 -9.97 -9.43
CA ALA A 136 -14.15 -9.15 -9.20
C ALA A 136 -14.31 -7.77 -9.85
N ALA A 137 -13.67 -6.76 -9.26
CA ALA A 137 -13.65 -5.39 -9.76
C ALA A 137 -12.27 -4.75 -9.53
N VAL A 138 -11.95 -3.70 -10.28
CA VAL A 138 -10.81 -2.84 -9.93
C VAL A 138 -11.06 -2.27 -8.53
N PHE A 139 -10.05 -2.33 -7.67
CA PHE A 139 -10.17 -1.97 -6.26
C PHE A 139 -10.68 -0.55 -6.06
N HIS A 140 -11.61 -0.39 -5.11
CA HIS A 140 -12.36 0.83 -4.90
C HIS A 140 -12.99 1.35 -6.21
N LYS A 141 -13.74 0.53 -6.95
CA LYS A 141 -14.34 0.88 -8.25
C LYS A 141 -15.05 2.25 -8.30
N HIS A 142 -15.60 2.71 -7.18
CA HIS A 142 -16.27 4.02 -7.05
C HIS A 142 -15.33 5.21 -6.79
N TYR A 143 -14.05 4.95 -6.49
CA TYR A 143 -13.00 5.94 -6.32
C TYR A 143 -11.98 5.79 -7.44
N TYR A 144 -11.73 6.85 -8.18
CA TYR A 144 -10.75 6.84 -9.28
C TYR A 144 -9.29 6.64 -8.83
N ALA A 145 -9.04 6.48 -7.53
CA ALA A 145 -7.73 6.38 -6.92
C ALA A 145 -6.87 5.21 -7.43
N HIS A 146 -7.47 4.10 -7.86
CA HIS A 146 -6.70 2.93 -8.35
C HIS A 146 -6.91 2.66 -9.84
N ARG A 147 -7.52 3.60 -10.58
CA ARG A 147 -7.79 3.42 -12.01
C ARG A 147 -6.48 3.51 -12.82
N ILE A 148 -6.18 2.44 -13.55
CA ILE A 148 -5.09 2.37 -14.51
C ILE A 148 -5.69 2.09 -15.90
N PRO A 149 -5.40 2.89 -16.94
CA PRO A 149 -5.95 2.69 -18.29
C PRO A 149 -5.48 1.38 -18.92
N LEU A 150 -6.01 1.01 -20.09
CA LEU A 150 -5.60 -0.19 -20.84
C LEU A 150 -5.80 -1.50 -20.06
N LEU A 151 -6.91 -1.61 -19.31
CA LEU A 151 -7.24 -2.82 -18.54
C LEU A 151 -7.56 -4.02 -19.45
N ALA A 152 -8.28 -3.81 -20.55
CA ALA A 152 -8.61 -4.88 -21.50
C ALA A 152 -7.33 -5.46 -22.14
N GLU A 153 -6.46 -4.58 -22.66
CA GLU A 153 -5.13 -4.97 -23.15
C GLU A 153 -4.32 -5.70 -22.07
N TRP A 154 -4.36 -5.22 -20.82
CA TRP A 154 -3.70 -5.92 -19.72
C TRP A 154 -4.32 -7.30 -19.45
N PHE A 155 -5.59 -7.56 -19.69
CA PHE A 155 -6.14 -8.92 -19.56
C PHE A 155 -5.77 -9.83 -20.75
N GLU A 156 -5.74 -9.28 -21.97
CA GLU A 156 -5.47 -10.01 -23.21
C GLU A 156 -3.99 -10.39 -23.39
N ALA A 157 -3.12 -9.56 -22.82
CA ALA A 157 -1.71 -9.79 -22.59
C ALA A 157 -1.38 -11.19 -22.04
N PRO A 158 -0.51 -11.98 -22.72
CA PRO A 158 -0.03 -13.26 -22.20
C PRO A 158 0.61 -13.12 -20.82
N GLU A 159 0.27 -14.05 -19.92
CA GLU A 159 1.00 -14.20 -18.67
C GLU A 159 2.38 -14.77 -18.90
N THR A 160 3.34 -14.29 -18.12
CA THR A 160 4.67 -14.87 -18.10
C THR A 160 4.68 -16.17 -17.31
N GLY A 161 5.50 -17.13 -17.73
CA GLY A 161 5.76 -18.34 -16.95
C GLY A 161 6.41 -18.05 -15.58
N PRO A 162 6.45 -19.03 -14.66
CA PRO A 162 7.05 -18.84 -13.33
C PRO A 162 8.52 -18.36 -13.34
N ASP A 163 9.28 -18.77 -14.36
CA ASP A 163 10.71 -18.45 -14.53
C ASP A 163 10.96 -17.31 -15.54
N GLU A 164 9.90 -16.72 -16.08
CA GLU A 164 9.97 -15.64 -17.05
C GLU A 164 9.86 -14.26 -16.37
N THR A 165 10.42 -13.24 -17.03
CA THR A 165 10.38 -11.86 -16.54
C THR A 165 9.21 -11.12 -17.20
N PRO A 166 8.26 -10.55 -16.43
CA PRO A 166 7.22 -9.69 -16.98
C PRO A 166 7.78 -8.51 -17.78
N SER A 167 6.94 -7.86 -18.56
CA SER A 167 7.26 -6.59 -19.22
C SER A 167 6.55 -5.40 -18.54
N VAL A 168 7.05 -4.20 -18.83
CA VAL A 168 6.32 -2.96 -18.58
C VAL A 168 5.34 -2.74 -19.73
N GLN A 169 4.06 -2.53 -19.41
CA GLN A 169 3.02 -2.18 -20.38
C GLN A 169 3.22 -0.75 -20.90
N PHE A 170 3.33 0.21 -19.99
CA PHE A 170 3.63 1.61 -20.30
C PHE A 170 4.17 2.32 -19.07
N VAL A 171 4.89 3.43 -19.29
CA VAL A 171 5.25 4.38 -18.23
C VAL A 171 4.24 5.52 -18.25
N ARG A 172 3.76 5.92 -17.07
CA ARG A 172 2.78 6.99 -16.92
C ARG A 172 3.28 8.09 -15.99
N PRO A 173 3.12 9.38 -16.35
CA PRO A 173 3.35 10.47 -15.42
C PRO A 173 2.31 10.43 -14.28
N TYR A 174 2.77 10.70 -13.06
CA TYR A 174 1.85 10.87 -11.94
C TYR A 174 1.21 12.25 -12.05
N ASN A 175 0.00 12.32 -12.62
CA ASN A 175 -0.70 13.58 -12.94
C ASN A 175 -2.09 13.69 -12.29
N VAL A 176 -2.47 12.74 -11.44
CA VAL A 176 -3.75 12.72 -10.74
C VAL A 176 -3.48 12.69 -9.24
N SER A 177 -3.80 13.77 -8.52
CA SER A 177 -3.49 13.91 -7.10
C SER A 177 -4.08 12.81 -6.23
N ALA A 178 -5.22 12.23 -6.63
CA ALA A 178 -5.88 11.17 -5.89
C ALA A 178 -5.44 9.75 -6.30
N TRP A 179 -4.57 9.61 -7.31
CA TRP A 179 -4.12 8.29 -7.76
C TRP A 179 -3.18 7.68 -6.71
N GLU A 180 -3.50 6.48 -6.26
CA GLU A 180 -2.75 5.76 -5.23
C GLU A 180 -2.35 4.37 -5.75
N PRO A 181 -1.41 4.31 -6.71
CA PRO A 181 -0.88 3.04 -7.20
C PRO A 181 -0.13 2.30 -6.10
N GLN A 182 -0.22 0.97 -6.11
CA GLN A 182 0.65 0.08 -5.35
C GLN A 182 1.80 -0.35 -6.24
N PHE A 183 3.00 -0.47 -5.69
CA PHE A 183 4.21 -0.66 -6.48
C PHE A 183 5.32 -1.40 -5.73
N VAL A 184 6.24 -1.97 -6.51
CA VAL A 184 7.56 -2.42 -6.06
C VAL A 184 8.59 -1.35 -6.44
N SER A 185 9.52 -1.06 -5.53
CA SER A 185 10.60 -0.09 -5.76
C SER A 185 11.84 -0.44 -4.93
N LEU A 186 12.91 0.34 -5.06
CA LEU A 186 14.04 0.30 -4.12
C LEU A 186 13.59 0.86 -2.76
N ALA A 187 14.16 0.33 -1.67
CA ALA A 187 13.90 0.82 -0.31
C ALA A 187 14.30 2.29 -0.09
N THR A 188 15.12 2.84 -0.99
CA THR A 188 15.65 4.21 -0.99
C THR A 188 14.67 5.27 -1.53
N ILE A 189 13.41 4.90 -1.82
CA ILE A 189 12.36 5.89 -2.04
C ILE A 189 12.23 6.85 -0.84
N PRO A 190 11.65 8.06 -1.04
CA PRO A 190 11.35 8.96 0.06
C PRO A 190 10.55 8.29 1.18
N ASP A 191 10.66 8.85 2.38
CA ASP A 191 9.86 8.41 3.51
C ASP A 191 8.41 8.87 3.38
N HIS A 192 7.48 8.13 3.98
CA HIS A 192 6.12 8.64 4.16
C HIS A 192 6.18 9.86 5.08
N ASP A 193 5.65 11.01 4.64
CA ASP A 193 5.62 12.23 5.45
C ASP A 193 4.77 12.00 6.72
N GLU A 194 5.43 11.97 7.87
CA GLU A 194 4.83 11.65 9.17
C GLU A 194 3.91 12.76 9.70
N SER A 195 3.90 13.95 9.07
CA SER A 195 2.96 15.02 9.40
C SER A 195 1.53 14.73 8.92
N PHE A 196 1.37 13.86 7.91
CA PHE A 196 0.05 13.47 7.40
C PHE A 196 -0.63 12.44 8.32
N PRO A 197 -1.81 12.76 8.87
CA PRO A 197 -2.51 11.86 9.78
C PRO A 197 -3.31 10.79 9.01
N TYR A 198 -3.38 9.59 9.57
CA TYR A 198 -4.37 8.59 9.14
C TYR A 198 -5.79 9.11 9.42
N PRO A 199 -6.78 8.90 8.53
CA PRO A 199 -6.73 8.27 7.20
C PRO A 199 -6.84 9.31 6.06
N VAL A 200 -6.15 10.44 6.16
CA VAL A 200 -6.21 11.54 5.17
C VAL A 200 -4.89 11.60 4.41
N ARG A 201 -4.88 11.09 3.17
CA ARG A 201 -3.75 11.16 2.24
C ARG A 201 -2.43 10.61 2.81
N ASP A 202 -2.51 9.80 3.87
CA ASP A 202 -1.36 9.25 4.57
C ASP A 202 -0.51 8.35 3.68
N ASN A 203 -1.12 7.61 2.75
CA ASN A 203 -0.40 6.79 1.78
C ASN A 203 -0.14 7.53 0.44
N THR A 204 -1.07 8.39 0.02
CA THR A 204 -0.97 9.17 -1.22
C THR A 204 0.21 10.16 -1.19
N VAL A 205 0.53 10.76 -0.04
CA VAL A 205 1.61 11.74 0.11
C VAL A 205 2.97 11.21 -0.36
N LEU A 206 3.26 9.93 -0.16
CA LEU A 206 4.49 9.32 -0.67
C LEU A 206 4.58 9.43 -2.20
N ARG A 207 3.46 9.22 -2.91
CA ARG A 207 3.45 9.30 -4.38
C ARG A 207 3.63 10.74 -4.86
N TRP A 208 3.09 11.71 -4.11
CA TRP A 208 3.34 13.12 -4.38
C TRP A 208 4.83 13.45 -4.28
N GLU A 209 5.49 13.02 -3.20
CA GLU A 209 6.94 13.26 -3.01
C GLU A 209 7.78 12.49 -4.04
N MET A 210 7.40 11.25 -4.38
CA MET A 210 8.04 10.50 -5.47
C MET A 210 7.92 11.22 -6.82
N CYS A 211 6.74 11.74 -7.16
CA CYS A 211 6.58 12.54 -8.37
C CYS A 211 7.52 13.76 -8.37
N ARG A 212 7.53 14.52 -7.27
CA ARG A 212 8.37 15.73 -7.14
C ARG A 212 9.86 15.43 -7.12
N THR A 213 10.25 14.22 -6.77
CA THR A 213 11.65 13.78 -6.78
C THR A 213 12.05 13.09 -8.09
N GLY A 214 11.19 13.14 -9.11
CA GLY A 214 11.45 12.67 -10.47
C GLY A 214 11.27 11.16 -10.66
N PHE A 215 10.39 10.52 -9.90
CA PHE A 215 10.05 9.12 -10.12
C PHE A 215 9.09 8.93 -11.29
N GLU A 216 9.36 7.87 -12.06
CA GLU A 216 8.46 7.36 -13.09
C GLU A 216 7.62 6.19 -12.56
N PHE A 217 6.38 6.06 -13.04
CA PHE A 217 5.49 4.97 -12.66
C PHE A 217 5.32 4.04 -13.86
N ALA A 218 6.01 2.92 -13.84
CA ALA A 218 5.98 1.90 -14.88
C ALA A 218 4.93 0.85 -14.55
N ILE A 219 3.88 0.79 -15.36
CA ILE A 219 2.78 -0.16 -15.20
C ILE A 219 3.22 -1.53 -15.70
N VAL A 220 3.15 -2.55 -14.84
CA VAL A 220 3.55 -3.92 -15.16
C VAL A 220 2.43 -4.65 -15.90
N HIS A 221 2.81 -5.43 -16.92
CA HIS A 221 1.90 -6.15 -17.83
C HIS A 221 1.34 -7.47 -17.26
N ASP A 222 1.89 -7.91 -16.14
CA ASP A 222 1.57 -9.15 -15.44
C ASP A 222 1.52 -8.88 -13.93
N VAL A 223 1.09 -9.88 -13.16
CA VAL A 223 0.89 -9.92 -11.71
C VAL A 223 -0.15 -8.94 -11.19
N PHE A 224 -0.80 -9.33 -10.11
CA PHE A 224 -1.79 -8.49 -9.46
C PHE A 224 -1.84 -8.75 -7.97
N MET A 225 -2.37 -7.77 -7.26
CA MET A 225 -2.75 -7.86 -5.86
C MET A 225 -4.28 -7.84 -5.77
N PHE A 226 -4.85 -8.45 -4.75
CA PHE A 226 -6.29 -8.40 -4.54
C PHE A 226 -6.63 -8.38 -3.05
N HIS A 227 -7.77 -7.79 -2.75
CA HIS A 227 -8.40 -7.83 -1.43
C HIS A 227 -9.61 -8.76 -1.49
N HIS A 228 -9.72 -9.69 -0.55
CA HIS A 228 -10.85 -10.62 -0.47
C HIS A 228 -11.96 -10.05 0.43
N GLY A 229 -13.01 -9.56 -0.21
CA GLY A 229 -14.20 -9.00 0.38
C GLY A 229 -14.28 -7.47 0.34
N VAL A 230 -15.38 -6.94 0.88
CA VAL A 230 -15.59 -5.50 1.06
C VAL A 230 -15.45 -5.14 2.54
N LYS A 231 -14.82 -3.99 2.81
CA LYS A 231 -14.68 -3.37 4.15
C LYS A 231 -16.04 -3.34 4.85
N LYS A 232 -16.06 -3.61 6.16
CA LYS A 232 -17.32 -3.61 6.91
C LYS A 232 -17.85 -2.18 7.06
N ALA A 233 -19.17 -2.03 7.12
CA ALA A 233 -19.81 -0.71 7.26
C ALA A 233 -19.38 0.02 8.54
N GLU A 234 -19.16 -0.71 9.63
CA GLU A 234 -18.68 -0.16 10.90
C GLU A 234 -17.26 0.41 10.80
N GLU A 235 -16.33 -0.33 10.19
CA GLU A 235 -14.96 0.15 9.92
C GLU A 235 -15.00 1.44 9.10
N SER A 236 -15.86 1.48 8.08
CA SER A 236 -16.07 2.68 7.25
C SER A 236 -16.57 3.88 8.05
N ARG A 237 -17.46 3.66 9.04
CA ARG A 237 -17.93 4.73 9.94
C ARG A 237 -16.81 5.23 10.87
N ILE A 238 -16.02 4.32 11.44
CA ILE A 238 -14.88 4.68 12.30
C ILE A 238 -13.87 5.53 11.52
N VAL A 239 -13.48 5.07 10.31
CA VAL A 239 -12.55 5.77 9.41
C VAL A 239 -13.09 7.14 9.02
N THR A 240 -14.39 7.25 8.73
CA THR A 240 -15.03 8.53 8.37
C THR A 240 -15.00 9.52 9.54
N SER A 241 -15.36 9.09 10.74
CA SER A 241 -15.30 9.95 11.94
C SER A 241 -13.85 10.33 12.29
N ALA A 242 -12.90 9.41 12.12
CA ALA A 242 -11.47 9.69 12.33
C ALA A 242 -10.97 10.75 11.34
N ARG A 243 -11.37 10.64 10.06
CA ARG A 243 -11.08 11.62 9.00
C ARG A 243 -11.51 13.03 9.41
N GLN A 244 -12.73 13.17 9.90
CA GLN A 244 -13.27 14.46 10.36
C GLN A 244 -12.43 15.06 11.50
N ARG A 245 -11.99 14.23 12.46
CA ARG A 245 -11.16 14.68 13.59
C ARG A 245 -9.80 15.20 13.17
N VAL A 246 -9.17 14.59 12.17
CA VAL A 246 -7.81 14.93 11.75
C VAL A 246 -7.75 15.95 10.62
N GLN A 247 -8.88 16.37 10.06
CA GLN A 247 -8.96 17.23 8.87
C GLN A 247 -8.14 18.53 8.99
N LYS A 248 -8.18 19.20 10.15
CA LYS A 248 -7.40 20.44 10.39
C LYS A 248 -5.90 20.17 10.37
N ARG A 249 -5.46 19.06 10.98
CA ARG A 249 -4.05 18.63 10.97
C ARG A 249 -3.61 18.26 9.56
N ALA A 250 -4.42 17.53 8.81
CA ALA A 250 -4.15 17.18 7.43
C ALA A 250 -4.02 18.42 6.53
N SER A 251 -4.84 19.45 6.76
CA SER A 251 -4.76 20.72 6.00
C SER A 251 -3.46 21.48 6.28
N ALA A 252 -3.03 21.51 7.54
CA ALA A 252 -1.74 22.09 7.92
C ALA A 252 -0.54 21.30 7.35
N ALA A 253 -0.62 19.97 7.37
CA ALA A 253 0.37 19.08 6.76
C ALA A 253 0.47 19.32 5.24
N LEU A 254 -0.66 19.37 4.53
CA LEU A 254 -0.71 19.68 3.10
C LEU A 254 -0.09 21.04 2.76
N THR A 255 -0.38 22.07 3.56
CA THR A 255 0.18 23.41 3.37
C THR A 255 1.71 23.38 3.50
N SER A 256 2.21 22.74 4.56
CA SER A 256 3.64 22.64 4.84
C SER A 256 4.36 21.80 3.78
N PHE A 257 3.76 20.68 3.38
CA PHE A 257 4.26 19.81 2.32
C PHE A 257 4.34 20.53 0.97
N THR A 258 3.28 21.26 0.60
CA THR A 258 3.25 22.02 -0.67
C THR A 258 4.34 23.07 -0.71
N ALA A 259 4.52 23.83 0.38
CA ALA A 259 5.60 24.80 0.49
C ALA A 259 7.00 24.16 0.41
N ARG A 260 7.18 23.01 1.08
CA ARG A 260 8.42 22.21 1.02
C ARG A 260 8.72 21.75 -0.41
N MET A 261 7.77 21.10 -1.08
CA MET A 261 7.94 20.58 -2.44
C MET A 261 8.22 21.68 -3.48
N ARG A 262 7.59 22.86 -3.35
CA ARG A 262 7.89 24.02 -4.21
C ARG A 262 9.31 24.55 -4.02
N ARG A 263 9.77 24.62 -2.78
CA ARG A 263 11.11 25.10 -2.44
C ARG A 263 12.20 24.11 -2.87
N GLU A 264 12.00 22.82 -2.63
CA GLU A 264 13.02 21.77 -2.84
C GLU A 264 13.01 21.19 -4.26
N HIS A 265 11.85 21.21 -4.93
CA HIS A 265 11.66 20.65 -6.27
C HIS A 265 10.85 21.59 -7.17
N PRO A 266 11.35 22.81 -7.44
CA PRO A 266 10.62 23.77 -8.30
C PRO A 266 10.44 23.25 -9.73
N ASP A 267 11.42 22.50 -10.25
CA ASP A 267 11.45 22.06 -11.65
C ASP A 267 10.34 21.07 -12.01
N THR A 268 9.83 20.32 -11.04
CA THR A 268 8.77 19.32 -11.26
C THR A 268 7.37 19.86 -10.93
N GLU A 269 7.21 21.17 -10.71
CA GLU A 269 5.92 21.74 -10.30
C GLU A 269 4.83 21.59 -11.37
N GLN A 270 5.22 21.65 -12.66
CA GLN A 270 4.28 21.55 -13.77
C GLN A 270 3.99 20.09 -14.17
N ASP A 271 4.90 19.16 -13.85
CA ASP A 271 4.78 17.74 -14.22
C ASP A 271 3.94 16.93 -13.22
N CYS A 272 3.85 17.40 -11.98
CA CYS A 272 3.15 16.75 -10.89
C CYS A 272 1.81 17.43 -10.59
N PRO A 273 0.81 16.71 -10.04
CA PRO A 273 -0.50 17.29 -9.79
C PRO A 273 -0.44 18.32 -8.66
N VAL A 274 -1.41 19.23 -8.68
CA VAL A 274 -1.73 20.05 -7.52
C VAL A 274 -2.24 19.14 -6.41
N PHE A 275 -1.59 19.20 -5.24
CA PHE A 275 -1.92 18.35 -4.10
C PHE A 275 -3.24 18.78 -3.44
N GLN A 276 -4.12 17.82 -3.16
CA GLN A 276 -5.46 18.06 -2.60
C GLN A 276 -5.84 17.00 -1.57
N LEU A 277 -6.62 17.40 -0.55
CA LEU A 277 -7.19 16.49 0.45
C LEU A 277 -8.37 15.69 -0.11
#